data_AF-A0A8J3GPK9-F1
#
_entry.id   AF-A0A8J3GPK9-F1
#
_cell.length_a   1.000
_cell.length_b   1.000
_cell.length_c   1.000
_cell.angle_alpha   90.00
_cell.angle_beta   90.00
_cell.angle_gamma   90.00
#
_symmetry.space_group_name_H-M   'P 1'
#
loop_
_entity.id
_entity.type
_entity.pdbx_description
1 polymer ?
#
loop_
_entity_poly.entity_id
_entity_poly.type
_entity_poly.pdbx_seq_one_letter_code
_entity_poly.pdbx_strand_id
1 'polypeptide(L)' 'MDGCYWHGCPEHATLPKSNTDYWLPKLERNVERDRETDALLREAGWTVMRFWEHQAPEAVVQMIVDAVHPSI' A
#
# COMPACT_ATOMS: atom_id res chain seq x y z
N MET A 1 4.14 -1.47 3.77
CA MET A 1 4.40 -2.57 2.82
C MET A 1 3.06 -3.17 2.48
N ASP A 2 2.72 -3.17 1.20
CA ASP A 2 1.41 -3.56 0.72
C ASP A 2 1.51 -4.87 -0.05
N GLY A 3 0.93 -5.93 0.52
CA GLY A 3 0.79 -7.19 -0.20
C GLY A 3 -0.14 -7.02 -1.40
N CYS A 4 0.26 -7.52 -2.57
CA CYS A 4 -0.42 -7.23 -3.83
C CYS A 4 -1.87 -7.71 -3.83
N TYR A 5 -2.07 -8.90 -3.30
CA TYR A 5 -3.40 -9.51 -3.19
C TYR A 5 -4.29 -8.76 -2.19
N TRP A 6 -3.75 -8.41 -1.02
CA TRP A 6 -4.54 -7.89 0.10
C TRP A 6 -4.98 -6.45 -0.05
N HIS A 7 -4.22 -5.65 -0.79
CA HIS A 7 -4.35 -4.20 -0.90
C HIS A 7 -4.65 -3.74 -2.33
N GLY A 8 -5.02 -4.66 -3.23
CA GLY A 8 -5.51 -4.30 -4.56
C GLY A 8 -4.44 -3.68 -5.47
N CYS A 9 -3.26 -4.30 -5.55
CA CYS A 9 -2.19 -3.88 -6.45
C CYS A 9 -2.67 -3.75 -7.91
N PRO A 10 -2.36 -2.64 -8.61
CA PRO A 10 -2.81 -2.43 -9.99
C PRO A 10 -2.22 -3.43 -11.00
N GLU A 11 -1.08 -4.05 -10.69
CA GLU A 11 -0.38 -4.98 -11.59
C GLU A 11 -0.66 -6.44 -11.27
N HIS A 12 -0.70 -6.80 -9.99
CA HIS A 12 -0.68 -8.20 -9.53
C HIS A 12 -1.95 -8.62 -8.78
N ALA A 13 -2.87 -7.71 -8.46
CA ALA A 13 -4.09 -8.11 -7.78
C ALA A 13 -4.89 -9.10 -8.64
N THR A 14 -5.42 -10.11 -7.97
CA THR A 14 -6.29 -11.11 -8.59
C THR A 14 -7.56 -11.22 -7.77
N LEU A 15 -8.67 -11.52 -8.45
CA LEU A 15 -9.94 -11.74 -7.77
C LEU A 15 -9.98 -13.16 -7.18
N PRO A 16 -10.53 -13.31 -5.96
CA PRO A 16 -10.75 -14.62 -5.36
C PRO A 16 -11.72 -15.42 -6.24
N LYS A 17 -11.41 -16.70 -6.48
CA LYS A 17 -12.27 -17.60 -7.28
C LYS A 17 -13.30 -18.37 -6.43
N SER A 18 -13.14 -18.37 -5.12
CA SER A 18 -14.00 -19.06 -4.15
C SER A 18 -14.33 -18.14 -2.99
N ASN A 19 -15.50 -18.34 -2.35
CA ASN A 19 -15.99 -17.49 -1.25
C ASN A 19 -15.98 -15.98 -1.60
N THR A 20 -16.35 -15.65 -2.84
CA THR A 20 -16.31 -14.28 -3.38
C THR A 20 -17.10 -13.31 -2.52
N ASP A 21 -18.27 -13.73 -2.03
CA ASP A 21 -19.17 -12.91 -1.22
C ASP A 21 -18.54 -12.49 0.10
N TYR A 22 -17.57 -13.28 0.60
CA TYR A 22 -16.78 -12.93 1.77
C TYR A 22 -15.55 -12.11 1.40
N TRP A 23 -14.81 -12.53 0.37
CA TRP A 23 -13.49 -11.95 0.08
C TRP A 23 -13.54 -10.61 -0.65
N LEU A 24 -14.47 -10.42 -1.60
CA LEU A 24 -14.58 -9.15 -2.33
C LEU A 24 -14.81 -7.96 -1.40
N PRO A 25 -15.84 -7.93 -0.53
CA PRO A 25 -16.06 -6.80 0.36
C PRO A 25 -14.92 -6.63 1.38
N LYS A 26 -14.24 -7.73 1.75
CA LYS A 26 -13.07 -7.66 2.64
C LYS A 26 -11.88 -6.96 1.97
N LEU A 27 -11.58 -7.31 0.73
CA LEU A 27 -10.49 -6.68 -0.03
C LEU A 27 -10.80 -5.21 -0.31
N GLU A 28 -12.04 -4.88 -0.69
CA GLU A 28 -12.50 -3.49 -0.84
C GLU A 28 -12.34 -2.70 0.47
N ARG A 29 -12.74 -3.28 1.61
CA ARG A 29 -12.60 -2.62 2.92
C ARG A 29 -11.13 -2.45 3.32
N ASN A 30 -10.23 -3.32 2.88
CA ASN A 30 -8.79 -3.12 3.11
C ASN A 30 -8.30 -1.87 2.38
N VAL A 31 -8.60 -1.75 1.08
CA VAL A 31 -8.22 -0.59 0.27
C VAL A 31 -8.83 0.71 0.82
N GLU A 32 -10.07 0.65 1.31
CA GLU A 32 -10.69 1.83 1.93
C GLU A 32 -9.99 2.22 3.23
N ARG A 33 -9.69 1.24 4.10
CA ARG A 33 -8.95 1.47 5.34
C ARG A 33 -7.54 2.02 5.07
N ASP A 34 -6.89 1.59 4.00
CA ASP A 34 -5.61 2.12 3.57
C ASP A 34 -5.69 3.62 3.30
N ARG A 35 -6.71 4.06 2.55
CA ARG A 35 -6.94 5.48 2.24
C ARG A 35 -7.26 6.29 3.49
N GLU A 36 -8.12 5.76 4.36
CA GLU A 36 -8.46 6.38 5.66
C GLU A 36 -7.18 6.59 6.50
N THR A 37 -6.34 5.55 6.61
CA THR A 37 -5.11 5.60 7.40
C THR A 37 -4.09 6.58 6.82
N ASP A 38 -3.91 6.55 5.50
CA ASP A 38 -3.05 7.50 4.79
C ASP A 38 -3.47 8.95 5.01
N ALA A 39 -4.78 9.23 4.96
CA ALA A 39 -5.32 10.57 5.20
C ALA A 39 -5.04 11.03 6.64
N LEU A 40 -5.32 10.19 7.64
CA LEU A 40 -5.09 10.51 9.06
C LEU A 40 -3.62 10.75 9.36
N LEU A 41 -2.72 9.94 8.79
CA LEU A 41 -1.28 10.11 8.98
C LEU A 41 -0.78 11.41 8.34
N ARG A 42 -1.23 11.73 7.13
CA ARG A 42 -0.89 13.00 6.46
C ARG A 42 -1.41 14.21 7.24
N GLU A 43 -2.65 14.15 7.74
CA GLU A 43 -3.23 15.21 8.58
C GLU A 43 -2.44 15.41 9.87
N ALA A 44 -1.92 14.34 10.45
CA ALA A 44 -1.04 14.37 11.61
C ALA A 44 0.40 14.80 11.30
N GLY A 45 0.70 15.21 10.06
CA GLY A 45 2.02 15.73 9.66
C GLY A 45 3.06 14.66 9.30
N TRP A 46 2.64 13.40 9.12
CA TRP A 46 3.55 12.34 8.70
C TRP A 46 3.72 12.29 7.18
N THR A 47 4.95 12.08 6.74
CA THR A 47 5.24 11.67 5.37
C THR A 47 4.87 10.19 5.20
N VAL A 48 3.79 9.92 4.48
CA VAL A 48 3.32 8.55 4.20
C VAL A 48 3.97 8.03 2.92
N MET A 49 4.78 6.99 3.05
CA MET A 49 5.37 6.25 1.93
C MET A 49 4.85 4.81 1.93
N ARG A 50 4.32 4.37 0.79
CA ARG A 50 3.81 3.01 0.61
C ARG A 50 4.56 2.33 -0.52
N PHE A 51 4.81 1.05 -0.33
CA PHE A 51 5.55 0.22 -1.28
C PHE A 51 4.87 -1.13 -1.40
N TRP A 52 4.72 -1.60 -2.62
CA TRP A 52 4.19 -2.93 -2.92
C TRP A 52 5.22 -4.02 -2.63
N GLU A 53 4.74 -5.19 -2.22
CA GLU A 53 5.60 -6.36 -1.95
C GLU A 53 6.44 -6.80 -3.16
N HIS A 54 6.00 -6.48 -4.38
CA HIS A 54 6.70 -6.85 -5.60
C HIS A 54 7.80 -5.85 -6.00
N GLN A 55 7.92 -4.73 -5.29
CA GLN A 55 9.01 -3.78 -5.57
C GLN A 55 10.34 -4.34 -5.06
N ALA A 56 11.39 -4.14 -5.85
CA ALA A 56 12.74 -4.53 -5.47
C ALA A 56 13.15 -3.79 -4.17
N PRO A 57 13.65 -4.50 -3.14
CA PRO A 57 14.03 -3.88 -1.87
C PRO A 57 15.02 -2.72 -2.05
N GLU A 58 15.99 -2.84 -2.96
CA GLU A 58 17.00 -1.82 -3.21
C GLU A 58 16.38 -0.51 -3.71
N ALA A 59 15.36 -0.61 -4.58
CA ALA A 59 14.64 0.56 -5.07
C ALA A 59 13.81 1.23 -3.96
N VAL A 60 13.15 0.43 -3.12
CA VAL A 60 12.39 0.93 -1.96
C VAL A 60 13.30 1.65 -0.98
N VAL A 61 14.45 1.05 -0.64
CA VAL A 61 15.45 1.65 0.25
C VAL A 61 15.92 3.00 -0.31
N GLN A 62 16.24 3.08 -1.60
CA GLN A 62 16.69 4.33 -2.21
C GLN A 62 15.63 5.43 -2.07
N MET A 63 14.36 5.14 -2.36
CA MET A 63 13.27 6.11 -2.20
C MET A 63 13.14 6.62 -0.75
N ILE A 64 13.31 5.72 0.24
CA ILE A 64 13.26 6.09 1.65
C ILE A 64 14.43 7.01 2.02
N VAL A 65 15.65 6.68 1.58
CA VAL A 65 16.85 7.51 1.82
C VAL A 65 16.62 8.91 1.25
N ASP A 66 16.16 9.01 0.00
CA ASP A 66 15.92 10.30 -0.66
C ASP A 66 14.87 11.15 0.08
N ALA A 67 13.84 10.51 0.64
CA ALA A 67 12.79 11.21 1.37
C ALA A 67 13.22 11.71 2.77
N VAL A 68 14.12 10.98 3.44
CA VAL A 68 14.61 11.32 4.79
C VAL A 68 15.82 12.24 4.76
N HIS A 69 16.61 12.17 3.69
CA HIS A 69 17.80 13.00 3.46
C HIS A 69 17.69 13.77 2.15
N PRO A 70 16.75 14.72 2.02
CA PRO A 70 16.68 15.56 0.83
C PRO A 70 17.99 16.37 0.73
N SER A 71 18.72 16.18 -0.38
CA SER A 71 19.93 16.95 -0.66
C SER A 71 19.64 18.45 -0.55
N ILE A 72 20.38 19.12 0.35
CA ILE A 72 20.36 20.57 0.57
C ILE A 72 20.92 21.30 -0.65
#